data_AF-A0A6G8FZ09-F1
#
_entry.id   AF-A0A6G8FZ09-F1
#
_cell.length_a   1.000
_cell.length_b   1.000
_cell.length_c   1.000
_cell.angle_alpha   90.00
_cell.angle_beta   90.00
_cell.angle_gamma   90.00
#
_symmetry.space_group_name_H-M   'P 1'
#
loop_
_entity.id
_entity.type
_entity.pdbx_description
1 polymer ?
#
loop_
_entity_poly.entity_id
_entity_poly.type
_entity_poly.pdbx_seq_one_letter_code
_entity_poly.pdbx_strand_id
1 'polypeptide(L)'
;MQVTMLVIGGVGILLLLVSLVVGDVVDGFLDGIGPDLLSGLAVSGFLAAFGFVGALVLSGGASATVAIIAGLVAGVAVALAAGYASRRLMRGGDESTVRSAGLVGLSGTVVEPVPEDGYGMVSVVAAGHITRLNARADEPLGSGTAVVVTAVLSPTSVRVSRREA
;
A
#
# COMPACT_ATOMS: atom_id res chain seq x y z
N MET A 1 41.85 -0.20 -1.33
CA MET A 1 40.62 0.36 -0.71
C MET A 1 39.53 0.72 -1.71
N GLN A 2 39.84 1.34 -2.86
CA GLN A 2 38.83 1.65 -3.88
C GLN A 2 38.15 0.40 -4.46
N VAL A 3 38.93 -0.61 -4.83
CA VAL A 3 38.40 -1.91 -5.31
C VAL A 3 37.54 -2.57 -4.24
N THR A 4 37.91 -2.49 -2.97
CA THR A 4 37.13 -3.05 -1.85
C THR A 4 35.75 -2.40 -1.72
N MET A 5 35.66 -1.08 -1.86
CA MET A 5 34.37 -0.36 -1.84
C MET A 5 33.50 -0.68 -3.05
N LEU A 6 34.12 -0.82 -4.23
CA LEU A 6 33.41 -1.24 -5.45
C LEU A 6 32.85 -2.67 -5.30
N VAL A 7 33.63 -3.59 -4.72
CA VAL A 7 33.19 -4.96 -4.46
C VAL A 7 32.04 -4.97 -3.46
N ILE A 8 32.12 -4.20 -2.37
CA ILE A 8 31.03 -4.08 -1.39
C ILE A 8 29.75 -3.52 -2.05
N GLY A 9 29.87 -2.48 -2.88
CA GLY A 9 28.75 -1.90 -3.62
C GLY A 9 28.16 -2.86 -4.64
N GLY A 10 29.01 -3.59 -5.37
CA GLY A 10 28.60 -4.61 -6.34
C GLY A 10 27.89 -5.79 -5.68
N VAL A 11 28.40 -6.27 -4.54
CA VAL A 11 27.73 -7.29 -3.71
C VAL A 11 26.40 -6.76 -3.19
N GLY A 12 26.32 -5.49 -2.79
CA GLY A 12 25.07 -4.83 -2.42
C GLY A 12 24.03 -4.83 -3.54
N ILE A 13 24.42 -4.48 -4.77
CA ILE A 13 23.53 -4.55 -5.95
C ILE A 13 23.11 -5.98 -6.24
N LEU A 14 24.04 -6.94 -6.19
CA LEU A 14 23.73 -8.35 -6.42
C LEU A 14 22.67 -8.83 -5.41
N LEU A 15 22.87 -8.55 -4.12
CA LEU A 15 21.92 -8.87 -3.07
C LEU A 15 20.58 -8.15 -3.27
N LEU A 16 20.59 -6.93 -3.81
CA LEU A 16 19.37 -6.18 -4.13
C LEU A 16 18.57 -6.86 -5.22
N LEU A 17 19.23 -7.24 -6.32
CA LEU A 17 18.60 -7.96 -7.42
C LEU A 17 18.04 -9.31 -6.97
N VAL A 18 18.81 -10.05 -6.17
CA VAL A 18 18.35 -11.32 -5.59
C VAL A 18 17.15 -11.09 -4.66
N SER A 19 17.21 -10.09 -3.77
CA SER A 19 16.09 -9.78 -2.87
C SER A 19 14.83 -9.32 -3.60
N LEU A 20 14.98 -8.64 -4.75
CA LEU A 20 13.86 -8.22 -5.58
C LEU A 20 13.18 -9.42 -6.22
N VAL A 21 13.95 -10.32 -6.83
CA VAL A 21 13.43 -11.54 -7.47
C VAL A 21 12.82 -12.49 -6.44
N VAL A 22 13.51 -12.71 -5.32
CA VAL A 22 12.99 -13.55 -4.23
C VAL A 22 11.76 -12.91 -3.60
N GLY A 23 11.74 -11.59 -3.42
CA GLY A 23 10.57 -10.85 -2.94
C GLY A 23 9.35 -11.06 -3.82
N ASP A 24 9.47 -10.86 -5.15
CA ASP A 24 8.37 -11.08 -6.11
C ASP A 24 7.88 -12.54 -6.12
N VAL A 25 8.80 -13.51 -6.06
CA VAL A 25 8.45 -14.95 -6.04
C VAL A 25 7.76 -15.35 -4.74
N VAL A 26 8.18 -14.76 -3.61
CA VAL A 26 7.63 -15.05 -2.29
C VAL A 26 6.28 -14.35 -2.09
N ASP A 27 6.13 -13.08 -2.52
CA ASP A 27 4.83 -12.38 -2.49
C ASP A 27 3.79 -13.11 -3.35
N GLY A 28 4.18 -13.61 -4.52
CA GLY A 28 3.29 -14.41 -5.37
C GLY A 28 2.91 -15.78 -4.80
N PHE A 29 3.66 -16.31 -3.83
CA PHE A 29 3.40 -17.60 -3.19
C PHE A 29 2.73 -17.47 -1.81
N LEU A 30 2.93 -16.35 -1.11
CA LEU A 30 2.48 -16.08 0.26
C LEU A 30 1.57 -14.84 0.32
N ASP A 31 0.46 -14.87 -0.42
CA ASP A 31 -0.53 -13.79 -0.62
C ASP A 31 -1.31 -13.36 0.67
N GLY A 32 -0.67 -13.40 1.85
CA GLY A 32 -1.32 -13.13 3.13
C GLY A 32 -0.43 -12.98 4.37
N ILE A 33 0.91 -13.06 4.28
CA ILE A 33 1.78 -12.92 5.46
C ILE A 33 2.70 -11.70 5.34
N GLY A 34 2.15 -10.51 5.61
CA GLY A 34 2.84 -9.33 6.17
C GLY A 34 4.09 -8.75 5.48
N PRO A 35 4.42 -7.46 5.71
CA PRO A 35 5.45 -6.77 4.94
C PRO A 35 6.87 -7.09 5.47
N ASP A 36 7.39 -8.27 5.17
CA ASP A 36 8.82 -8.63 5.42
C ASP A 36 9.74 -8.20 4.26
N LEU A 37 9.16 -7.79 3.12
CA LEU A 37 9.91 -7.35 1.93
C LEU A 37 10.76 -6.10 2.17
N LEU A 38 10.37 -5.28 3.15
CA LEU A 38 11.13 -4.08 3.51
C LEU A 38 12.48 -4.43 4.16
N SER A 39 12.60 -5.58 4.85
CA SER A 39 13.84 -5.93 5.55
C SER A 39 14.95 -6.30 4.55
N GLY A 40 14.65 -7.11 3.53
CA GLY A 40 15.61 -7.51 2.49
C GLY A 40 15.97 -6.39 1.49
N LEU A 41 14.97 -5.67 0.99
CA LEU A 41 15.18 -4.54 0.07
C LEU A 41 15.89 -3.36 0.72
N ALA A 42 15.58 -3.05 1.99
CA ALA A 42 16.25 -1.95 2.68
C ALA A 42 17.72 -2.25 2.98
N VAL A 43 18.05 -3.47 3.42
CA VAL A 43 19.43 -3.88 3.71
C VAL A 43 20.28 -3.90 2.43
N SER A 44 19.72 -4.41 1.33
CA SER A 44 20.41 -4.45 0.04
C SER A 44 20.56 -3.05 -0.59
N GLY A 45 19.52 -2.21 -0.53
CA GLY A 45 19.58 -0.80 -0.93
C GLY A 45 20.61 0.00 -0.15
N PHE A 46 20.67 -0.20 1.17
CA PHE A 46 21.69 0.38 2.04
C PHE A 46 23.10 -0.01 1.60
N LEU A 47 23.35 -1.31 1.37
CA LEU A 47 24.68 -1.81 1.03
C LEU A 47 25.15 -1.32 -0.36
N ALA A 48 24.23 -1.26 -1.33
CA ALA A 48 24.48 -0.71 -2.65
C ALA A 48 24.86 0.78 -2.58
N ALA A 49 24.06 1.59 -1.89
CA ALA A 49 24.32 3.02 -1.73
C ALA A 49 25.60 3.30 -0.93
N PHE A 50 25.85 2.54 0.15
CA PHE A 50 27.07 2.63 0.95
C PHE A 50 28.32 2.38 0.11
N GLY A 51 28.33 1.29 -0.68
CA GLY A 51 29.48 0.93 -1.50
C GLY A 51 29.71 1.88 -2.67
N PHE A 52 28.65 2.28 -3.39
CA PHE A 52 28.78 3.19 -4.55
C PHE A 52 29.18 4.61 -4.14
N VAL A 53 28.54 5.17 -3.10
CA VAL A 53 28.88 6.52 -2.64
C VAL A 53 30.26 6.55 -1.98
N GLY A 54 30.60 5.53 -1.19
CA GLY A 54 31.94 5.38 -0.62
C GLY A 54 33.03 5.28 -1.69
N ALA A 55 32.78 4.52 -2.77
CA ALA A 55 33.70 4.42 -3.89
C ALA A 55 33.86 5.76 -4.65
N LEU A 56 32.76 6.50 -4.83
CA LEU A 56 32.76 7.80 -5.51
C LEU A 56 33.59 8.85 -4.76
N VAL A 57 33.42 8.91 -3.43
CA VAL A 57 34.13 9.86 -2.56
C VAL A 57 35.62 9.53 -2.50
N LEU A 58 35.98 8.25 -2.49
CA LEU A 58 37.38 7.83 -2.53
C LEU A 58 38.02 8.12 -3.89
N SER A 59 37.26 8.02 -4.99
CA SER A 59 37.71 8.41 -6.33
C SER A 59 37.95 9.92 -6.47
N GLY A 60 37.29 10.74 -5.64
CA GLY A 60 37.52 12.19 -5.55
C GLY A 60 38.78 12.59 -4.77
N GLY A 61 39.59 11.62 -4.33
CA GLY A 61 40.82 11.88 -3.57
C GLY A 61 40.62 12.14 -2.08
N ALA A 62 39.41 11.92 -1.55
CA ALA A 62 39.11 12.10 -0.13
C ALA A 62 39.71 10.97 0.73
N SER A 63 39.86 11.22 2.03
CA SER A 63 40.35 10.21 2.97
C SER A 63 39.30 9.11 3.22
N ALA A 64 39.78 7.94 3.61
CA ALA A 64 38.95 6.75 3.85
C ALA A 64 37.81 7.00 4.85
N THR A 65 38.10 7.77 5.91
CA THR A 65 37.13 8.12 6.94
C THR A 65 35.97 8.94 6.36
N VAL A 66 36.27 9.90 5.47
CA VAL A 66 35.25 10.72 4.81
C VAL A 66 34.39 9.88 3.86
N ALA A 67 34.99 8.94 3.14
CA ALA A 67 34.27 8.01 2.27
C ALA A 67 33.30 7.10 3.04
N ILE A 68 33.71 6.58 4.20
CA ILE A 68 32.86 5.74 5.06
C ILE A 68 31.67 6.53 5.60
N ILE A 69 31.91 7.75 6.11
CA ILE A 69 30.84 8.59 6.66
C ILE A 69 29.85 8.98 5.56
N ALA A 70 30.34 9.38 4.38
CA ALA A 70 29.48 9.74 3.26
C ALA A 70 28.65 8.56 2.75
N GLY A 71 29.26 7.37 2.64
CA GLY A 71 28.56 6.14 2.28
C GLY A 71 27.47 5.78 3.28
N LEU A 72 27.75 5.91 4.58
CA LEU A 72 26.78 5.60 5.64
C LEU A 72 25.57 6.53 5.59
N VAL A 73 25.81 7.84 5.45
CA VAL A 73 24.75 8.85 5.34
C VAL A 73 23.88 8.59 4.11
N ALA A 74 24.50 8.30 2.97
CA ALA A 74 23.77 7.99 1.74
C ALA A 74 22.96 6.68 1.85
N GLY A 75 23.54 5.63 2.43
CA GLY A 75 22.84 4.36 2.65
C GLY A 75 21.61 4.51 3.53
N VAL A 76 21.73 5.23 4.66
CA VAL A 76 20.61 5.50 5.56
C VAL A 76 19.53 6.35 4.86
N ALA A 77 19.94 7.37 4.09
CA ALA A 77 18.99 8.21 3.36
C ALA A 77 18.18 7.39 2.33
N VAL A 78 18.82 6.49 1.60
CA VAL A 78 18.15 5.61 0.62
C VAL A 78 17.20 4.64 1.31
N ALA A 79 17.62 4.01 2.42
CA ALA A 79 16.77 3.10 3.18
C ALA A 79 15.51 3.82 3.74
N LEU A 80 15.68 5.02 4.28
CA LEU A 80 14.57 5.84 4.76
C LEU A 80 13.65 6.29 3.62
N ALA A 81 14.21 6.71 2.49
CA ALA A 81 13.44 7.13 1.32
C ALA A 81 12.60 5.97 0.75
N ALA A 82 13.19 4.78 0.62
CA ALA A 82 12.49 3.58 0.16
C ALA A 82 11.37 3.19 1.14
N GLY A 83 11.65 3.16 2.44
CA GLY A 83 10.65 2.88 3.46
C GLY A 83 9.52 3.91 3.51
N TYR A 84 9.84 5.19 3.32
CA TYR A 84 8.85 6.27 3.25
C TYR A 84 7.98 6.16 2.00
N ALA A 85 8.57 5.93 0.83
CA ALA A 85 7.86 5.77 -0.42
C ALA A 85 6.89 4.57 -0.36
N SER A 86 7.37 3.41 0.11
CA SER A 86 6.54 2.22 0.30
C SER A 86 5.37 2.49 1.23
N ARG A 87 5.63 3.08 2.41
CA ARG A 87 4.56 3.43 3.36
C ARG A 87 3.56 4.42 2.79
N ARG A 88 4.01 5.38 1.97
CA ARG A 88 3.11 6.36 1.35
C ARG A 88 2.21 5.74 0.30
N LEU A 89 2.74 4.80 -0.49
CA LEU A 89 1.97 4.02 -1.47
C LEU A 89 0.95 3.12 -0.78
N MET A 90 1.34 2.43 0.30
CA MET A 90 0.45 1.55 1.08
C MET A 90 -0.65 2.32 1.81
N ARG A 91 -0.37 3.54 2.30
CA ARG A 91 -1.38 4.42 2.93
C ARG A 91 -2.47 4.90 1.98
N GLY A 92 -2.28 4.81 0.66
CA GLY A 92 -3.35 5.08 -0.31
C GLY A 92 -4.53 4.10 -0.19
N GLY A 93 -4.35 2.93 0.45
CA GLY A 93 -5.42 1.98 0.71
C GLY A 93 -6.29 2.29 1.93
N ASP A 94 -5.86 3.19 2.81
CA ASP A 94 -6.50 3.48 4.11
C ASP A 94 -7.62 4.55 4.03
N GLU A 95 -8.07 4.90 2.82
CA GLU A 95 -9.25 5.74 2.58
C GLU A 95 -10.58 5.10 3.05
N SER A 96 -10.54 3.87 3.56
CA SER A 96 -11.69 3.10 4.05
C SER A 96 -12.45 3.82 5.17
N THR A 97 -11.76 4.53 6.06
CA THR A 97 -12.38 5.22 7.20
C THR A 97 -13.00 6.56 6.79
N VAL A 98 -12.39 7.28 5.83
CA VAL A 98 -12.93 8.56 5.32
C VAL A 98 -14.12 8.32 4.38
N ARG A 99 -14.09 7.26 3.55
CA ARG A 99 -15.26 6.87 2.75
C ARG A 99 -16.45 6.57 3.65
N SER A 100 -16.26 5.81 4.73
CA SER A 100 -17.33 5.39 5.63
C SER A 100 -18.15 6.55 6.22
N ALA A 101 -17.51 7.63 6.67
CA ALA A 101 -18.22 8.76 7.28
C ALA A 101 -19.07 9.57 6.27
N GLY A 102 -18.70 9.56 4.98
CA GLY A 102 -19.42 10.27 3.91
C GLY A 102 -20.49 9.45 3.19
N LEU A 103 -20.71 8.19 3.57
CA LEU A 103 -21.70 7.32 2.92
C LEU A 103 -23.12 7.54 3.43
N VAL A 104 -23.29 8.01 4.66
CA VAL A 104 -24.62 8.23 5.26
C VAL A 104 -25.34 9.36 4.52
N GLY A 105 -26.57 9.11 4.09
CA GLY A 105 -27.39 10.06 3.33
C GLY A 105 -27.18 9.99 1.82
N LEU A 106 -26.24 9.18 1.30
CA LEU A 106 -26.11 8.96 -0.14
C LEU A 106 -27.27 8.13 -0.66
N SER A 107 -27.75 8.51 -1.85
CA SER A 107 -28.73 7.73 -2.59
C SER A 107 -28.03 6.73 -3.52
N GLY A 108 -28.62 5.55 -3.65
CA GLY A 108 -28.12 4.50 -4.52
C GLY A 108 -29.24 3.64 -5.07
N THR A 109 -28.84 2.61 -5.81
CA THR A 109 -29.74 1.66 -6.43
C THR A 109 -29.34 0.25 -6.07
N VAL A 110 -30.32 -0.58 -5.72
CA VAL A 110 -30.09 -2.01 -5.47
C VAL A 110 -29.69 -2.70 -6.76
N VAL A 111 -28.53 -3.35 -6.76
CA VAL A 111 -28.05 -4.16 -7.88
C VAL A 111 -28.49 -5.62 -7.68
N GLU A 112 -28.23 -6.14 -6.49
CA GLU A 112 -28.62 -7.50 -6.10
C GLU A 112 -29.67 -7.42 -4.98
N PRO A 113 -30.81 -8.14 -5.10
CA PRO A 113 -31.91 -8.03 -4.15
C PRO A 113 -31.44 -8.31 -2.73
N VAL A 114 -31.92 -7.50 -1.78
CA VAL A 114 -31.56 -7.57 -0.36
C VAL A 114 -32.72 -8.27 0.36
N PRO A 115 -32.54 -9.49 0.89
CA PRO A 115 -33.54 -10.15 1.75
C PRO A 115 -33.52 -9.57 3.17
N GLU A 116 -34.60 -9.74 3.94
CA GLU A 116 -34.74 -9.20 5.32
C GLU A 116 -33.59 -9.58 6.26
N ASP A 117 -33.04 -10.80 6.10
CA ASP A 117 -31.97 -11.31 6.97
C ASP A 117 -30.70 -11.70 6.20
N GLY A 118 -30.49 -11.08 5.04
CA GLY A 118 -29.34 -11.35 4.18
C GLY A 118 -28.55 -10.11 3.78
N TYR A 119 -27.50 -10.34 3.00
CA TYR A 119 -26.76 -9.29 2.32
C TYR A 119 -27.17 -9.27 0.85
N GLY A 120 -27.45 -8.08 0.34
CA GLY A 120 -27.46 -7.84 -1.11
C GLY A 120 -26.37 -6.82 -1.47
N MET A 121 -26.45 -6.28 -2.69
CA MET A 121 -25.50 -5.28 -3.18
C MET A 121 -26.23 -4.03 -3.64
N VAL A 122 -25.69 -2.88 -3.25
CA VAL A 122 -26.15 -1.57 -3.73
C VAL A 122 -25.02 -0.84 -4.43
N SER A 123 -25.39 -0.06 -5.44
CA SER A 123 -24.51 0.86 -6.13
C SER A 123 -24.78 2.27 -5.62
N VAL A 124 -23.78 2.91 -5.02
CA VAL A 124 -23.85 4.28 -4.50
C VAL A 124 -22.77 5.14 -5.16
N VAL A 125 -23.05 6.43 -5.35
CA VAL A 125 -22.06 7.38 -5.86
C VAL A 125 -21.35 8.04 -4.68
N ALA A 126 -20.18 7.52 -4.31
CA ALA A 126 -19.35 8.07 -3.26
C ALA A 126 -18.25 8.94 -3.88
N ALA A 127 -18.15 10.21 -3.49
CA ALA A 127 -17.15 11.16 -4.01
C ALA A 127 -17.04 11.18 -5.55
N GLY A 128 -18.19 11.14 -6.25
CA GLY A 128 -18.25 11.18 -7.71
C GLY A 128 -17.97 9.85 -8.43
N HIS A 129 -17.72 8.76 -7.69
CA HIS A 129 -17.44 7.44 -8.25
C HIS A 129 -18.51 6.43 -7.88
N ILE A 130 -18.91 5.59 -8.84
CA ILE A 130 -19.84 4.49 -8.61
C ILE A 130 -19.12 3.39 -7.81
N THR A 131 -19.56 3.17 -6.58
CA THR A 131 -19.00 2.18 -5.66
C THR A 131 -20.07 1.15 -5.29
N ARG A 132 -19.73 -0.14 -5.41
CA ARG A 132 -20.60 -1.23 -4.97
C ARG A 132 -20.30 -1.57 -3.52
N LEU A 133 -21.35 -1.63 -2.70
CA LEU A 133 -21.26 -1.95 -1.28
C LEU A 133 -22.27 -3.03 -0.94
N ASN A 134 -21.94 -3.83 0.08
CA ASN A 134 -22.90 -4.79 0.64
C ASN A 134 -23.98 -4.01 1.39
N ALA A 135 -25.23 -4.31 1.09
CA ALA A 135 -26.38 -3.69 1.71
C ALA A 135 -27.10 -4.66 2.63
N ARG A 136 -27.50 -4.16 3.80
CA ARG A 136 -28.49 -4.79 4.66
C ARG A 136 -29.69 -3.85 4.80
N ALA A 137 -30.89 -4.41 4.72
CA ALA A 137 -32.14 -3.68 4.85
C ALA A 137 -33.04 -4.41 5.85
N ASP A 138 -33.89 -3.66 6.56
CA ASP A 138 -34.85 -4.23 7.51
C ASP A 138 -36.13 -4.74 6.81
N GLU A 139 -36.32 -4.39 5.52
CA GLU A 139 -37.42 -4.84 4.64
C GLU A 139 -36.80 -5.45 3.36
N PRO A 140 -37.46 -6.41 2.67
CA PRO A 140 -36.90 -6.96 1.45
C PRO A 140 -36.94 -5.93 0.30
N LEU A 141 -35.79 -5.72 -0.33
CA LEU A 141 -35.62 -4.76 -1.43
C LEU A 141 -35.31 -5.49 -2.74
N GLY A 142 -36.16 -5.28 -3.76
CA GLY A 142 -35.93 -5.81 -5.10
C GLY A 142 -34.79 -5.10 -5.82
N SER A 143 -34.19 -5.78 -6.82
CA SER A 143 -33.22 -5.16 -7.73
C SER A 143 -33.84 -3.95 -8.43
N GLY A 144 -33.07 -2.88 -8.61
CA GLY A 144 -33.51 -1.60 -9.18
C GLY A 144 -34.18 -0.64 -8.20
N THR A 145 -34.40 -1.03 -6.94
CA THR A 145 -35.03 -0.15 -5.94
C THR A 145 -34.10 1.02 -5.58
N ALA A 146 -34.65 2.24 -5.53
CA ALA A 146 -33.93 3.41 -5.03
C ALA A 146 -33.85 3.36 -3.50
N VAL A 147 -32.63 3.50 -2.98
CA VAL A 147 -32.33 3.38 -1.55
C VAL A 147 -31.51 4.55 -1.06
N VAL A 148 -31.58 4.78 0.25
CA VAL A 148 -30.72 5.74 0.95
C VAL A 148 -29.94 5.01 2.03
N VAL A 149 -28.65 5.34 2.17
CA VAL A 149 -27.80 4.80 3.23
C VAL A 149 -28.15 5.48 4.56
N THR A 150 -28.60 4.70 5.54
CA THR A 150 -29.00 5.20 6.87
C THR A 150 -27.88 5.05 7.89
N ALA A 151 -27.04 4.02 7.76
CA ALA A 151 -25.90 3.81 8.63
C ALA A 151 -24.80 3.02 7.91
N VAL A 152 -23.56 3.17 8.38
CA VAL A 152 -22.44 2.34 7.91
C VAL A 152 -22.18 1.25 8.95
N LEU A 153 -22.20 -0.01 8.51
CA LEU A 153 -21.92 -1.18 9.35
C LEU A 153 -20.44 -1.52 9.34
N SER A 154 -19.81 -1.44 8.17
CA SER A 154 -18.38 -1.68 7.95
C SER A 154 -17.91 -0.91 6.70
N PRO A 155 -16.59 -0.86 6.41
CA PRO A 155 -16.07 -0.18 5.23
C PRO A 155 -16.62 -0.72 3.89
N THR A 156 -17.17 -1.93 3.90
CA THR A 156 -17.75 -2.61 2.73
C THR A 156 -19.24 -2.91 2.91
N SER A 157 -19.84 -2.56 4.05
CA SER A 157 -21.25 -2.86 4.36
C SER A 157 -22.00 -1.67 4.93
N VAL A 158 -23.16 -1.40 4.37
CA VAL A 158 -24.03 -0.28 4.73
C VAL A 158 -25.43 -0.77 5.02
N ARG A 159 -26.10 -0.13 5.98
CA ARG A 159 -27.53 -0.27 6.18
C ARG A 159 -28.25 0.71 5.26
N VAL A 160 -29.23 0.22 4.53
CA VAL A 160 -30.01 1.00 3.56
C VAL A 160 -31.50 0.87 3.85
N SER A 161 -32.24 1.94 3.62
CA SER A 161 -33.70 1.93 3.62
C SER A 161 -34.22 2.33 2.25
N ARG A 162 -35.45 1.93 1.91
CA ARG A 162 -36.12 2.42 0.71
C ARG A 162 -36.19 3.95 0.78
N ARG A 163 -35.85 4.62 -0.32
CA ARG A 163 -36.06 6.06 -0.43
C ARG A 163 -37.56 6.30 -0.64
N GLU A 164 -38.22 6.89 0.35
CA GLU A 164 -39.56 7.46 0.16
C GLU A 164 -39.42 8.68 -0.77
N ALA A 165 -40.29 8.74 -1.78
CA ALA A 165 -40.24 9.75 -2.84
C ALA A 165 -40.68 11.13 -2.34
#